data_AF-A0A816DPA8-F1
#
_entry.id   AF-A0A816DPA8-F1
#
_cell.length_a   1.000
_cell.length_b   1.000
_cell.length_c   1.000
_cell.angle_alpha   90.00
_cell.angle_beta   90.00
_cell.angle_gamma   90.00
#
_symmetry.space_group_name_H-M   'P 1'
#
loop_
_entity.id
_entity.type
_entity.pdbx_description
1 polymer ?
#
loop_
_entity_poly.entity_id
_entity_poly.type
_entity_poly.pdbx_seq_one_letter_code
_entity_poly.pdbx_strand_id
1 'polypeptide(L)'
;MSDEKIFSLNQSNVRFLFITANTGSIFEKPELLSTWLLEFGNLLRRHPSDFIALHCQEVGGKDYEKYMHTLDQFINDLLQIPELSSDFNRHRLYFDSDYGSQETFTALGCAYFIRQNLSVQQWNFTNSTFQSVVNRHIFAGSLRNVQTLRKEKYPREFFPEAKWSRKGTTQTRWLINGFIFDLLNVHLFHDASNLLAAERSPSIYSKCRRNALEYTLQNLPLDPSGKHVPYVIFGDFNFRLDAHRLVE
;
A
#
# COMPACT_ATOMS: atom_id res chain seq x y z
N MET A 1 0.88 -46.01 24.49
CA MET A 1 -0.14 -45.08 23.99
C MET A 1 -0.36 -44.07 25.11
N SER A 2 0.01 -42.80 25.01
CA SER A 2 0.37 -41.98 23.86
C SER A 2 1.29 -40.86 24.34
N ASP A 3 2.44 -40.73 23.70
CA ASP A 3 3.35 -39.61 23.87
C ASP A 3 2.66 -38.32 23.38
N GLU A 4 2.17 -37.50 24.30
CA GLU A 4 1.92 -36.08 24.02
C GLU A 4 3.27 -35.40 23.82
N LYS A 5 3.76 -35.47 22.58
CA LYS A 5 4.80 -34.54 22.10
C LYS A 5 4.23 -33.14 22.21
N ILE A 6 4.55 -32.47 23.33
CA ILE A 6 4.54 -31.02 23.43
C ILE A 6 5.44 -30.52 22.29
N PHE A 7 4.81 -30.14 21.18
CA PHE A 7 5.48 -29.36 20.15
C PHE A 7 5.81 -28.02 20.79
N SER A 8 7.00 -27.88 21.35
CA SER A 8 7.61 -26.59 21.61
C SER A 8 7.90 -25.96 20.25
N LEU A 9 6.88 -25.40 19.61
CA LEU A 9 7.11 -24.43 18.56
C LEU A 9 7.75 -23.22 19.25
N ASN A 10 9.08 -23.11 19.13
CA ASN A 10 9.74 -21.81 19.19
C ASN A 10 9.13 -20.96 18.06
N GLN A 11 7.93 -20.42 18.27
CA GLN A 11 7.37 -19.39 17.39
C GLN A 11 8.17 -18.13 17.69
N SER A 12 9.20 -17.89 16.91
CA SER A 12 9.81 -16.57 16.84
C SER A 12 8.70 -15.56 16.55
N ASN A 13 8.55 -14.56 17.43
CA ASN A 13 7.63 -13.44 17.17
C ASN A 13 8.07 -12.74 15.89
N VAL A 14 7.22 -12.78 14.86
CA VAL A 14 7.44 -12.06 13.61
C VAL A 14 7.12 -10.60 13.84
N ARG A 15 8.06 -9.72 13.51
CA ARG A 15 7.87 -8.28 13.63
C ARG A 15 7.46 -7.69 12.28
N PHE A 16 6.35 -6.98 12.31
CA PHE A 16 5.77 -6.31 11.15
C PHE A 16 6.00 -4.80 11.25
N LEU A 17 6.39 -4.18 10.13
CA LEU A 17 6.45 -2.73 10.00
C LEU A 17 5.64 -2.30 8.78
N PHE A 18 4.56 -1.57 9.03
CA PHE A 18 3.64 -1.07 8.02
C PHE A 18 3.78 0.44 7.92
N ILE A 19 4.12 0.92 6.72
CA ILE A 19 4.47 2.31 6.46
C ILE A 19 3.62 2.78 5.29
N THR A 20 3.01 3.95 5.42
CA THR A 20 2.38 4.63 4.28
C THR A 20 3.09 5.94 3.99
N ALA A 21 3.25 6.27 2.72
CA ALA A 21 3.80 7.54 2.27
C ALA A 21 3.10 7.99 0.98
N ASN A 22 2.52 9.18 0.98
CA ASN A 22 2.19 9.86 -0.26
C ASN A 22 3.51 10.39 -0.85
N THR A 23 3.96 9.80 -1.96
CA THR A 23 5.29 10.03 -2.53
C THR A 23 5.28 11.09 -3.62
N GLY A 24 4.15 11.76 -3.88
CA GLY A 24 4.01 12.64 -5.03
C GLY A 24 5.05 13.75 -5.11
N SER A 25 5.36 14.39 -3.98
CA SER A 25 6.38 15.45 -3.94
C SER A 25 7.79 14.95 -4.24
N ILE A 26 8.11 13.69 -3.96
CA ILE A 26 9.45 13.12 -4.21
C ILE A 26 9.67 12.93 -5.71
N PHE A 27 8.62 12.55 -6.45
CA PHE A 27 8.68 12.42 -7.90
C PHE A 27 8.83 13.79 -8.59
N GLU A 28 8.18 14.83 -8.07
CA GLU A 28 8.21 16.18 -8.66
C GLU A 28 9.43 17.01 -8.25
N LYS A 29 10.06 16.66 -7.13
CA LYS A 29 11.22 17.35 -6.56
C LYS A 29 12.33 16.35 -6.25
N PRO A 30 13.13 15.95 -7.25
CA PRO A 30 14.17 14.92 -7.10
C PRO A 30 15.17 15.21 -5.98
N GLU A 31 15.39 16.47 -5.63
CA GLU A 31 16.24 16.88 -4.51
C GLU A 31 15.75 16.37 -3.14
N LEU A 32 14.46 16.03 -3.00
CA LEU A 32 13.89 15.47 -1.78
C LEU A 32 14.12 13.96 -1.66
N LEU A 33 14.41 13.26 -2.77
CA LEU A 33 14.51 11.80 -2.80
C LEU A 33 15.63 11.29 -1.88
N SER A 34 16.81 11.88 -1.95
CA SER A 34 17.96 11.47 -1.13
C SER A 34 17.67 11.59 0.38
N THR A 35 17.03 12.70 0.79
CA THR A 35 16.62 12.93 2.18
C THR A 35 15.53 11.95 2.60
N TRP A 36 14.55 11.69 1.73
CA TRP A 36 13.49 10.74 2.02
C TRP A 36 14.00 9.31 2.18
N LEU A 37 14.90 8.85 1.30
CA LEU A 37 15.52 7.52 1.38
C LEU A 37 16.38 7.38 2.65
N LEU A 38 17.12 8.43 3.01
CA LEU A 38 17.90 8.47 4.25
C LEU A 38 17.00 8.33 5.48
N GLU A 39 15.91 9.08 5.55
CA GLU A 39 14.97 9.01 6.66
C GLU A 39 14.21 7.68 6.72
N PHE A 40 13.88 7.12 5.56
CA PHE A 40 13.31 5.79 5.47
C PHE A 40 14.29 4.72 5.98
N GLY A 41 15.57 4.76 5.58
CA GLY A 41 16.61 3.88 6.14
C GLY A 41 16.79 4.05 7.65
N ASN A 42 16.79 5.29 8.15
CA ASN A 42 16.85 5.58 9.58
C ASN A 42 15.62 5.04 10.35
N LEU A 43 14.44 5.04 9.72
CA LEU A 43 13.24 4.42 10.28
C LEU A 43 13.40 2.90 10.36
N LEU A 44 13.86 2.24 9.29
CA LEU A 44 14.10 0.79 9.27
C LEU A 44 15.09 0.35 10.35
N ARG A 45 16.16 1.14 10.56
CA ARG A 45 17.17 0.89 11.60
C ARG A 45 16.58 0.98 13.01
N ARG A 46 15.71 1.96 13.27
CA ARG A 46 15.04 2.16 14.56
C ARG A 46 13.94 1.13 14.84
N HIS A 47 13.38 0.52 13.80
CA HIS A 47 12.30 -0.45 13.90
C HIS A 47 12.67 -1.78 13.21
N PRO A 48 13.60 -2.57 13.79
CA PRO A 48 14.02 -3.83 13.20
C PRO A 48 12.83 -4.78 13.04
N SER A 49 12.63 -5.26 11.81
CA SER A 49 11.44 -6.01 11.41
C SER A 49 11.80 -7.22 10.56
N ASP A 50 10.87 -8.15 10.42
CA ASP A 50 11.04 -9.38 9.62
C ASP A 50 10.20 -9.32 8.33
N PHE A 51 9.10 -8.57 8.36
CA PHE A 51 8.26 -8.24 7.22
C PHE A 51 7.96 -6.74 7.19
N ILE A 52 8.30 -6.06 6.10
CA ILE A 52 8.06 -4.62 5.92
C ILE A 52 7.09 -4.43 4.77
N ALA A 53 6.07 -3.61 4.96
CA ALA A 53 5.18 -3.13 3.90
C ALA A 53 5.25 -1.61 3.79
N LEU A 54 5.61 -1.11 2.61
CA LEU A 54 5.55 0.29 2.23
C LEU A 54 4.42 0.48 1.22
N HIS A 55 3.40 1.23 1.60
CA HIS A 55 2.30 1.66 0.74
C HIS A 55 2.56 3.08 0.25
N CYS A 56 2.65 3.24 -1.06
CA CYS A 56 2.85 4.53 -1.71
C CYS A 56 1.56 5.02 -2.37
N GLN A 57 1.31 6.32 -2.27
CA GLN A 57 0.28 7.02 -3.04
C GLN A 57 0.93 8.10 -3.90
N GLU A 58 0.26 8.51 -4.99
CA GLU A 58 0.79 9.50 -5.94
C GLU A 58 2.14 9.11 -6.55
N VAL A 59 2.29 7.84 -6.92
CA VAL A 59 3.43 7.39 -7.71
C VAL A 59 3.48 8.19 -9.03
N GLY A 60 4.64 8.78 -9.32
CA GLY A 60 4.82 9.72 -10.43
C GLY A 60 4.38 11.17 -10.14
N GLY A 61 3.85 11.50 -8.97
CA GLY A 61 3.42 12.87 -8.64
C GLY A 61 2.02 13.24 -9.12
N LYS A 62 1.68 14.52 -9.04
CA LYS A 62 0.49 15.12 -9.65
C LYS A 62 0.66 15.20 -11.16
N ASP A 63 1.82 15.63 -11.62
CA ASP A 63 2.21 15.67 -13.04
C ASP A 63 2.83 14.33 -13.49
N TYR A 64 2.10 13.23 -13.29
CA TYR A 64 2.62 11.87 -13.53
C TYR A 64 3.10 11.63 -14.97
N GLU A 65 2.50 12.26 -15.97
CA GLU A 65 2.95 12.14 -17.37
C GLU A 65 4.38 12.67 -17.53
N LYS A 66 4.75 13.69 -16.76
CA LYS A 66 6.08 14.27 -16.76
C LYS A 66 7.06 13.44 -15.95
N TYR A 67 6.68 12.92 -14.79
CA TYR A 67 7.65 12.33 -13.84
C TYR A 67 7.61 10.80 -13.71
N MET A 68 6.63 10.09 -14.28
CA MET A 68 6.55 8.63 -14.14
C MET A 68 7.80 7.90 -14.69
N HIS A 69 8.53 8.50 -15.64
CA HIS A 69 9.78 7.95 -16.16
C HIS A 69 10.88 7.78 -15.10
N THR A 70 10.79 8.46 -13.95
CA THR A 70 11.76 8.33 -12.86
C THR A 70 11.47 7.16 -11.91
N LEU A 71 10.36 6.43 -12.12
CA LEU A 71 9.95 5.31 -11.27
C LEU A 71 11.02 4.21 -11.18
N ASP A 72 11.68 3.88 -12.28
CA ASP A 72 12.74 2.86 -12.27
C ASP A 72 13.91 3.29 -11.40
N GLN A 73 14.29 4.57 -11.45
CA GLN A 73 15.32 5.13 -10.59
C GLN A 73 14.90 5.08 -9.12
N PHE A 74 13.66 5.47 -8.80
CA PHE A 74 13.11 5.38 -7.45
C PHE A 74 13.15 3.94 -6.91
N ILE A 75 12.75 2.95 -7.72
CA ILE A 75 12.76 1.53 -7.35
C ILE A 75 14.20 1.06 -7.09
N ASN A 76 15.13 1.42 -7.98
CA ASN A 76 16.54 1.06 -7.83
C ASN A 76 17.12 1.65 -6.55
N ASP A 77 16.92 2.94 -6.29
CA ASP A 77 17.45 3.60 -5.10
C ASP A 77 16.83 3.05 -3.80
N LEU A 78 15.52 2.76 -3.81
CA LEU A 78 14.84 2.10 -2.70
C LEU A 78 15.44 0.73 -2.37
N LEU A 79 15.78 -0.06 -3.40
CA LEU A 79 16.39 -1.39 -3.22
C LEU A 79 17.86 -1.35 -2.78
N GLN A 80 18.55 -0.21 -2.97
CA GLN A 80 19.93 -0.02 -2.55
C GLN A 80 20.08 0.47 -1.10
N ILE A 81 18.97 0.75 -0.40
CA ILE A 81 19.02 1.13 1.02
C ILE A 81 19.71 0.02 1.82
N PRO A 82 20.77 0.32 2.60
CA PRO A 82 21.57 -0.69 3.30
C PRO A 82 20.75 -1.63 4.21
N GLU A 83 19.75 -1.07 4.90
CA GLU A 83 18.83 -1.81 5.78
C GLU A 83 17.95 -2.83 5.02
N LEU A 84 17.80 -2.67 3.71
CA LEU A 84 17.05 -3.58 2.83
C LEU A 84 17.97 -4.52 2.04
N SER A 85 19.10 -4.01 1.54
CA SER A 85 19.96 -4.74 0.59
C SER A 85 20.68 -5.94 1.19
N SER A 86 20.89 -5.96 2.51
CA SER A 86 21.60 -7.02 3.25
C SER A 86 20.69 -8.19 3.66
N ASP A 87 19.64 -7.90 4.45
CA ASP A 87 18.82 -8.93 5.12
C ASP A 87 17.50 -9.26 4.40
N PHE A 88 17.08 -8.45 3.42
CA PHE A 88 15.79 -8.57 2.71
C PHE A 88 15.99 -8.96 1.25
N ASN A 89 16.50 -10.16 1.02
CA ASN A 89 16.79 -10.66 -0.33
C ASN A 89 15.54 -10.98 -1.18
N ARG A 90 14.36 -11.05 -0.56
CA ARG A 90 13.06 -11.31 -1.20
C ARG A 90 12.16 -10.09 -1.12
N HIS A 91 11.58 -9.71 -2.24
CA HIS A 91 10.67 -8.58 -2.31
C HIS A 91 9.53 -8.78 -3.31
N ARG A 92 8.44 -8.05 -3.08
CA ARG A 92 7.27 -7.93 -3.96
C ARG A 92 6.96 -6.44 -4.13
N LEU A 93 7.26 -5.90 -5.29
CA LEU A 93 7.04 -4.50 -5.63
C LEU A 93 5.95 -4.42 -6.71
N TYR A 94 4.98 -3.55 -6.51
CA TYR A 94 3.88 -3.29 -7.41
C TYR A 94 3.68 -1.79 -7.52
N PHE A 95 3.88 -1.21 -8.69
CA PHE A 95 3.69 0.21 -8.94
C PHE A 95 2.80 0.39 -10.16
N ASP A 96 1.64 1.01 -9.95
CA ASP A 96 0.71 1.31 -11.04
C ASP A 96 1.26 2.52 -11.79
N SER A 97 1.85 2.27 -12.97
CA SER A 97 2.43 3.30 -13.84
C SER A 97 1.76 3.37 -15.22
N ASP A 98 0.71 2.58 -15.45
CA ASP A 98 -0.10 2.57 -16.67
C ASP A 98 -1.08 3.76 -16.71
N TYR A 99 -0.54 4.96 -16.87
CA TYR A 99 -1.34 6.18 -16.98
C TYR A 99 -2.08 6.33 -18.32
N GLY A 100 -1.76 5.48 -19.32
CA GLY A 100 -2.49 5.42 -20.58
C GLY A 100 -3.93 4.91 -20.42
N SER A 101 -4.19 4.06 -19.42
CA SER A 101 -5.54 3.60 -19.08
C SER A 101 -6.17 4.45 -17.97
N GLN A 102 -6.65 5.65 -18.32
CA GLN A 102 -7.25 6.57 -17.34
C GLN A 102 -8.37 5.94 -16.52
N GLU A 103 -9.13 4.99 -17.06
CA GLU A 103 -10.23 4.30 -16.36
C GLU A 103 -9.76 3.41 -15.22
N THR A 104 -8.52 2.90 -15.27
CA THR A 104 -8.02 1.92 -14.29
C THR A 104 -6.79 2.39 -13.52
N PHE A 105 -6.18 3.50 -13.92
CA PHE A 105 -5.01 4.07 -13.28
C PHE A 105 -5.29 4.65 -11.90
N THR A 106 -4.44 4.31 -10.92
CA THR A 106 -4.55 4.72 -9.51
C THR A 106 -3.29 5.37 -8.95
N ALA A 107 -2.15 5.30 -9.64
CA ALA A 107 -0.85 5.77 -9.13
C ALA A 107 -0.54 5.25 -7.70
N LEU A 108 -1.02 4.04 -7.37
CA LEU A 108 -0.72 3.36 -6.12
C LEU A 108 0.52 2.50 -6.27
N GLY A 109 1.30 2.41 -5.20
CA GLY A 109 2.46 1.53 -5.09
C GLY A 109 2.42 0.70 -3.82
N CYS A 110 2.92 -0.53 -3.87
CA CYS A 110 3.18 -1.35 -2.70
C CYS A 110 4.55 -2.00 -2.84
N ALA A 111 5.41 -1.87 -1.83
CA ALA A 111 6.69 -2.56 -1.74
C ALA A 111 6.74 -3.38 -0.45
N TYR A 112 6.85 -4.69 -0.60
CA TYR A 112 6.97 -5.63 0.51
C TYR A 112 8.37 -6.21 0.54
N PHE A 113 9.05 -6.09 1.68
CA PHE A 113 10.39 -6.62 1.90
C PHE A 113 10.32 -7.73 2.94
N ILE A 114 10.88 -8.89 2.60
CA ILE A 114 10.79 -10.10 3.41
C ILE A 114 12.20 -10.56 3.80
N ARG A 115 12.45 -10.65 5.12
CA ARG A 115 13.72 -11.10 5.67
C ARG A 115 14.04 -12.53 5.24
N GLN A 116 15.30 -12.84 4.97
CA GLN A 116 15.73 -14.12 4.39
C GLN A 116 15.14 -15.39 5.05
N ASN A 117 15.07 -15.43 6.38
CA ASN A 117 14.66 -16.64 7.12
C ASN A 117 13.15 -16.71 7.43
N LEU A 118 12.35 -15.74 6.98
CA LEU A 118 10.91 -15.72 7.26
C LEU A 118 10.13 -16.58 6.26
N SER A 119 9.44 -17.64 6.72
CA SER A 119 8.53 -18.37 5.84
C SER A 119 7.29 -17.50 5.53
N VAL A 120 7.10 -17.17 4.25
CA VAL A 120 6.00 -16.32 3.77
C VAL A 120 5.40 -16.92 2.52
N GLN A 121 4.07 -16.98 2.47
CA GLN A 121 3.33 -17.25 1.25
C GLN A 121 2.43 -16.07 0.92
N GLN A 122 2.21 -15.84 -0.36
CA GLN A 122 1.32 -14.81 -0.87
C GLN A 122 0.16 -15.48 -1.62
N TRP A 123 -1.04 -14.97 -1.42
CA TRP A 123 -2.22 -15.47 -2.11
C TRP A 123 -2.21 -15.09 -3.58
N ASN A 124 -2.56 -16.04 -4.43
CA ASN A 124 -2.89 -15.84 -5.82
C ASN A 124 -4.42 -15.76 -5.94
N PHE A 125 -4.95 -14.57 -6.24
CA PHE A 125 -6.38 -14.33 -6.37
C PHE A 125 -7.02 -15.00 -7.58
N THR A 126 -6.24 -15.28 -8.64
CA THR A 126 -6.75 -15.99 -9.82
C THR A 126 -6.96 -17.47 -9.54
N ASN A 127 -5.98 -18.11 -8.89
CA ASN A 127 -5.98 -19.54 -8.67
C ASN A 127 -6.49 -19.94 -7.28
N SER A 128 -6.81 -18.97 -6.43
CA SER A 128 -7.22 -19.17 -5.04
C SER A 128 -6.29 -20.10 -4.25
N THR A 129 -4.99 -19.84 -4.33
CA THR A 129 -3.94 -20.66 -3.69
C THR A 129 -2.84 -19.79 -3.10
N PHE A 130 -2.24 -20.24 -2.00
CA PHE A 130 -1.02 -19.62 -1.47
C PHE A 130 0.22 -20.12 -2.20
N GLN A 131 1.11 -19.20 -2.54
CA GLN A 131 2.37 -19.46 -3.23
C GLN A 131 3.54 -18.97 -2.38
N SER A 132 4.54 -19.82 -2.16
CA SER A 132 5.73 -19.45 -1.42
C SER A 132 6.46 -18.27 -2.07
N VAL A 133 6.80 -17.27 -1.28
CA VAL A 133 7.59 -16.14 -1.74
C VAL A 133 9.06 -16.48 -1.58
N VAL A 134 9.69 -16.92 -2.67
CA VAL A 134 11.11 -17.33 -2.69
C VAL A 134 12.01 -16.39 -3.49
N ASN A 135 11.45 -15.72 -4.50
CA ASN A 135 12.18 -14.86 -5.43
C ASN A 135 11.87 -13.38 -5.22
N ARG A 136 12.54 -12.54 -6.00
CA ARG A 136 12.24 -11.12 -6.20
C ARG A 136 11.18 -10.95 -7.28
N HIS A 137 10.29 -9.98 -7.11
CA HIS A 137 9.31 -9.64 -8.13
C HIS A 137 9.04 -8.15 -8.12
N ILE A 138 9.13 -7.53 -9.28
CA ILE A 138 8.89 -6.10 -9.48
C ILE A 138 7.94 -5.97 -10.65
N PHE A 139 6.80 -5.34 -10.42
CA PHE A 139 5.88 -4.92 -11.46
C PHE A 139 5.76 -3.40 -11.43
N ALA A 140 6.16 -2.77 -12.52
CA ALA A 140 5.86 -1.38 -12.81
C ALA A 140 5.09 -1.36 -14.14
N GLY A 141 3.83 -0.94 -14.11
CA GLY A 141 2.97 -0.91 -15.29
C GLY A 141 1.51 -1.07 -14.91
N SER A 142 0.75 -1.81 -15.72
CA SER A 142 -0.66 -2.08 -15.46
C SER A 142 -0.81 -3.16 -14.41
N LEU A 143 -1.40 -2.83 -13.26
CA LEU A 143 -1.64 -3.81 -12.19
C LEU A 143 -2.92 -4.65 -12.37
N ARG A 144 -3.68 -4.45 -13.46
CA ARG A 144 -5.02 -5.06 -13.65
C ARG A 144 -5.01 -6.59 -13.66
N ASN A 145 -3.98 -7.19 -14.25
CA ASN A 145 -3.88 -8.64 -14.44
C ASN A 145 -2.86 -9.30 -13.49
N VAL A 146 -2.39 -8.57 -12.48
CA VAL A 146 -1.47 -9.11 -11.48
C VAL A 146 -2.23 -10.08 -10.59
N GLN A 147 -1.83 -11.35 -10.60
CA GLN A 147 -2.59 -12.40 -9.90
C GLN A 147 -2.46 -12.34 -8.38
N THR A 148 -1.41 -11.71 -7.86
CA THR A 148 -1.08 -11.67 -6.41
C THR A 148 -1.45 -10.35 -5.74
N LEU A 149 -2.10 -9.44 -6.48
CA LEU A 149 -2.56 -8.15 -6.00
C LEU A 149 -3.89 -7.82 -6.66
N ARG A 150 -4.89 -7.42 -5.87
CA ARG A 150 -6.10 -6.79 -6.41
C ARG A 150 -5.92 -5.29 -6.41
N LYS A 151 -6.37 -4.64 -7.48
CA LYS A 151 -6.45 -3.18 -7.61
C LYS A 151 -7.88 -2.81 -7.96
N GLU A 152 -8.40 -1.79 -7.27
CA GLU A 152 -9.68 -1.18 -7.62
C GLU A 152 -9.55 0.34 -7.62
N LYS A 153 -10.06 0.97 -8.67
CA LYS A 153 -10.22 2.41 -8.75
C LYS A 153 -11.61 2.76 -8.23
N TYR A 154 -11.73 3.84 -7.46
CA TYR A 154 -13.04 4.24 -6.97
C TYR A 154 -13.95 4.73 -8.10
N PRO A 155 -15.25 4.35 -8.07
CA PRO A 155 -16.24 4.84 -9.01
C PRO A 155 -16.29 6.37 -9.08
N ARG A 156 -16.54 6.89 -10.29
CA ARG A 156 -16.52 8.34 -10.56
C ARG A 156 -17.61 9.07 -9.80
N GLU A 157 -18.76 8.45 -9.62
CA GLU A 157 -19.92 8.97 -8.88
C GLU A 157 -19.62 9.26 -7.41
N PHE A 158 -18.55 8.71 -6.84
CA PHE A 158 -18.13 9.06 -5.48
C PHE A 158 -17.47 10.44 -5.42
N PHE A 159 -17.06 10.99 -6.58
CA PHE A 159 -16.53 12.34 -6.68
C PHE A 159 -16.98 13.00 -8.01
N PRO A 160 -18.26 13.42 -8.09
CA PRO A 160 -18.89 13.85 -9.35
C PRO A 160 -18.29 15.14 -9.91
N GLU A 161 -17.71 15.99 -9.06
CA GLU A 161 -17.07 17.25 -9.46
C GLU A 161 -15.74 17.03 -10.21
N ALA A 162 -15.10 15.87 -10.06
CA ALA A 162 -13.91 15.54 -10.83
C ALA A 162 -14.24 14.95 -12.20
N LYS A 163 -13.53 15.47 -13.21
CA LYS A 163 -13.47 14.86 -14.54
C LYS A 163 -12.77 13.50 -14.50
N TRP A 164 -11.74 13.36 -13.68
CA TRP A 164 -10.96 12.14 -13.48
C TRP A 164 -10.34 12.13 -12.08
N SER A 165 -10.09 10.94 -11.56
CA SER A 165 -9.36 10.74 -10.31
C SER A 165 -8.35 9.61 -10.47
N ARG A 166 -7.39 9.53 -9.56
CA ARG A 166 -6.48 8.38 -9.40
C ARG A 166 -6.66 7.77 -8.01
N LYS A 167 -7.87 7.87 -7.45
CA LYS A 167 -8.17 7.39 -6.10
C LYS A 167 -8.61 5.93 -6.19
N GLY A 168 -8.18 5.12 -5.24
CA GLY A 168 -8.46 3.70 -5.27
C GLY A 168 -7.90 2.96 -4.07
N THR A 169 -7.87 1.64 -4.21
CA THR A 169 -7.28 0.73 -3.25
C THR A 169 -6.48 -0.37 -3.97
N THR A 170 -5.42 -0.85 -3.33
CA THR A 170 -4.84 -2.15 -3.67
C THR A 170 -4.89 -3.07 -2.46
N GLN A 171 -4.82 -4.37 -2.72
CA GLN A 171 -4.91 -5.40 -1.71
C GLN A 171 -3.97 -6.55 -2.03
N THR A 172 -3.29 -7.03 -0.99
CA THR A 172 -2.53 -8.29 -1.01
C THR A 172 -2.93 -9.15 0.17
N ARG A 173 -2.82 -10.48 0.03
CA ARG A 173 -3.10 -11.45 1.09
C ARG A 173 -1.88 -12.29 1.37
N TRP A 174 -1.55 -12.43 2.64
CA TRP A 174 -0.31 -13.06 3.12
C TRP A 174 -0.62 -14.17 4.11
N LEU A 175 0.22 -15.21 4.09
CA LEU A 175 0.26 -16.26 5.09
C LEU A 175 1.67 -16.30 5.69
N ILE A 176 1.77 -15.94 6.96
CA ILE A 176 3.04 -15.85 7.69
C ILE A 176 2.86 -16.48 9.07
N ASN A 177 3.71 -17.45 9.43
CA ASN A 177 3.61 -18.23 10.67
C ASN A 177 2.18 -18.76 10.98
N GLY A 178 1.48 -19.23 9.94
CA GLY A 178 0.12 -19.76 10.09
C GLY A 178 -0.99 -18.70 10.17
N PHE A 179 -0.63 -17.41 10.19
CA PHE A 179 -1.58 -16.31 10.22
C PHE A 179 -1.85 -15.78 8.80
N ILE A 180 -3.13 -15.78 8.41
CA ILE A 180 -3.59 -15.22 7.14
C ILE A 180 -4.13 -13.81 7.37
N PHE A 181 -3.68 -12.85 6.60
CA PHE A 181 -4.18 -11.48 6.67
C PHE A 181 -4.05 -10.71 5.35
N ASP A 182 -4.86 -9.67 5.23
CA ASP A 182 -4.82 -8.75 4.09
C ASP A 182 -4.16 -7.43 4.45
N LEU A 183 -3.39 -6.88 3.51
CA LEU A 183 -2.88 -5.51 3.57
C LEU A 183 -3.53 -4.69 2.47
N LEU A 184 -4.12 -3.55 2.86
CA LEU A 184 -4.80 -2.64 1.96
C LEU A 184 -4.10 -1.30 1.91
N ASN A 185 -3.74 -0.86 0.69
CA ASN A 185 -3.27 0.49 0.42
C ASN A 185 -4.46 1.32 -0.06
N VAL A 186 -4.88 2.31 0.72
CA VAL A 186 -5.98 3.20 0.36
C VAL A 186 -5.47 4.58 -0.02
N HIS A 187 -6.09 5.18 -1.04
CA HIS A 187 -5.90 6.58 -1.37
C HIS A 187 -7.26 7.21 -1.62
N LEU A 188 -7.80 7.88 -0.60
CA LEU A 188 -9.12 8.49 -0.64
C LEU A 188 -9.07 9.90 -1.23
N PHE A 189 -10.25 10.48 -1.47
CA PHE A 189 -10.39 11.81 -2.05
C PHE A 189 -9.86 12.91 -1.13
N HIS A 190 -9.04 13.81 -1.68
CA HIS A 190 -8.54 15.00 -1.00
C HIS A 190 -9.41 16.21 -1.32
N ASP A 191 -9.42 17.18 -0.42
CA ASP A 191 -10.00 18.49 -0.66
C ASP A 191 -9.19 19.28 -1.69
N ALA A 192 -9.83 20.18 -2.42
CA ALA A 192 -9.15 21.12 -3.31
C ALA A 192 -8.32 22.16 -2.53
N SER A 193 -8.75 22.54 -1.32
CA SER A 193 -8.05 23.48 -0.44
C SER A 193 -8.20 23.04 1.02
N ASN A 194 -7.07 22.90 1.71
CA ASN A 194 -7.05 22.56 3.14
C ASN A 194 -7.62 23.69 4.00
N LEU A 195 -7.44 24.95 3.58
CA LEU A 195 -7.96 26.11 4.29
C LEU A 195 -9.49 26.15 4.22
N LEU A 196 -10.06 26.00 3.02
CA LEU A 196 -11.52 25.95 2.86
C LEU A 196 -12.13 24.74 3.57
N ALA A 197 -11.42 23.60 3.59
CA ALA A 197 -11.87 22.41 4.32
C ALA A 197 -11.91 22.65 5.84
N ALA A 198 -10.98 23.44 6.37
CA ALA A 198 -10.95 23.83 7.78
C ALA A 198 -12.08 24.82 8.12
N GLU A 199 -12.33 25.81 7.25
CA GLU A 199 -13.40 26.80 7.40
C GLU A 199 -14.81 26.21 7.27
N ARG A 200 -14.98 25.12 6.52
CA ARG A 200 -16.30 24.52 6.22
C ARG A 200 -16.35 23.06 6.65
N SER A 201 -15.93 22.78 7.88
CA SER A 201 -15.86 21.42 8.40
C SER A 201 -17.23 20.92 8.91
N PRO A 202 -17.64 19.67 8.62
CA PRO A 202 -16.95 18.70 7.78
C PRO A 202 -17.01 19.12 6.31
N SER A 203 -15.86 19.07 5.64
CA SER A 203 -15.79 19.39 4.22
C SER A 203 -16.72 18.51 3.38
N ILE A 204 -17.20 19.04 2.24
CA ILE A 204 -17.96 18.30 1.22
C ILE A 204 -17.28 16.98 0.80
N TYR A 205 -15.93 16.96 0.83
CA TYR A 205 -15.13 15.79 0.48
C TYR A 205 -15.21 14.66 1.52
N SER A 206 -15.70 14.95 2.73
CA SER A 206 -15.85 13.95 3.78
C SER A 206 -16.86 12.87 3.38
N LYS A 207 -17.93 13.23 2.66
CA LYS A 207 -18.88 12.26 2.10
C LYS A 207 -18.23 11.39 1.02
N CYS A 208 -17.41 11.99 0.14
CA CYS A 208 -16.65 11.27 -0.88
C CYS A 208 -15.71 10.23 -0.25
N ARG A 209 -14.95 10.63 0.78
CA ARG A 209 -14.05 9.73 1.53
C ARG A 209 -14.80 8.61 2.23
N ARG A 210 -15.94 8.91 2.86
CA ARG A 210 -16.81 7.92 3.49
C ARG A 210 -17.29 6.88 2.47
N ASN A 211 -17.87 7.31 1.36
CA ASN A 211 -18.38 6.42 0.32
C ASN A 211 -17.28 5.51 -0.23
N ALA A 212 -16.10 6.07 -0.50
CA ALA A 212 -14.95 5.29 -0.96
C ALA A 212 -14.48 4.24 0.06
N LEU A 213 -14.42 4.61 1.34
CA LEU A 213 -14.02 3.69 2.40
C LEU A 213 -15.07 2.59 2.63
N GLU A 214 -16.35 2.94 2.66
CA GLU A 214 -17.45 1.97 2.75
C GLU A 214 -17.41 0.99 1.56
N TYR A 215 -17.19 1.49 0.34
CA TYR A 215 -17.01 0.67 -0.85
C TYR A 215 -15.82 -0.29 -0.70
N THR A 216 -14.65 0.18 -0.23
CA THR A 216 -13.49 -0.69 0.01
C THR A 216 -13.82 -1.81 0.99
N LEU A 217 -14.48 -1.49 2.10
CA LEU A 217 -14.83 -2.46 3.14
C LEU A 217 -15.86 -3.49 2.66
N GLN A 218 -16.83 -3.07 1.85
CA GLN A 218 -17.87 -3.94 1.30
C GLN A 218 -17.35 -4.88 0.19
N ASN A 219 -16.30 -4.49 -0.53
CA ASN A 219 -15.72 -5.26 -1.65
C ASN A 219 -14.49 -6.10 -1.26
N LEU A 220 -14.23 -6.24 0.04
CA LEU A 220 -13.18 -7.12 0.54
C LEU A 220 -13.46 -8.58 0.11
N PRO A 221 -12.48 -9.27 -0.50
CA PRO A 221 -12.65 -10.64 -0.95
C PRO A 221 -12.74 -11.57 0.25
N LEU A 222 -13.69 -12.48 0.17
CA LEU A 222 -13.81 -13.60 1.08
C LEU A 222 -12.70 -14.62 0.79
N ASP A 223 -12.32 -15.40 1.79
CA ASP A 223 -11.53 -16.61 1.60
C ASP A 223 -12.39 -17.74 0.99
N PRO A 224 -11.80 -18.89 0.61
CA PRO A 224 -12.57 -20.01 0.05
C PRO A 224 -13.66 -20.57 0.99
N SER A 225 -13.62 -20.25 2.29
CA SER A 225 -14.65 -20.61 3.26
C SER A 225 -15.80 -19.60 3.34
N GLY A 226 -15.75 -18.54 2.53
CA GLY A 226 -16.75 -17.48 2.51
C GLY A 226 -16.61 -16.47 3.66
N LYS A 227 -15.43 -16.38 4.30
CA LYS A 227 -15.19 -15.47 5.43
C LYS A 227 -14.14 -14.42 5.09
N HIS A 228 -14.24 -13.25 5.71
CA HIS A 228 -13.15 -12.30 5.69
C HIS A 228 -11.98 -12.81 6.53
N VAL A 229 -10.77 -12.61 6.03
CA VAL A 229 -9.56 -12.74 6.84
C VAL A 229 -9.29 -11.43 7.58
N PRO A 230 -8.55 -11.43 8.69
CA PRO A 230 -8.08 -10.21 9.33
C PRO A 230 -7.38 -9.30 8.32
N TYR A 231 -7.58 -7.99 8.42
CA TYR A 231 -6.98 -7.05 7.48
C TYR A 231 -6.43 -5.82 8.19
N VAL A 232 -5.42 -5.21 7.58
CA VAL A 232 -4.85 -3.93 8.00
C VAL A 232 -4.97 -2.95 6.84
N ILE A 233 -5.67 -1.84 7.10
CA ILE A 233 -5.88 -0.77 6.13
C ILE A 233 -5.02 0.41 6.53
N PHE A 234 -4.12 0.82 5.66
CA PHE A 234 -3.27 1.98 5.87
C PHE A 234 -2.90 2.60 4.53
N GLY A 235 -2.80 3.93 4.51
CA GLY A 235 -2.76 4.66 3.28
C GLY A 235 -2.97 6.15 3.50
N ASP A 236 -3.17 6.87 2.41
CA ASP A 236 -3.60 8.26 2.45
C ASP A 236 -5.14 8.32 2.52
N PHE A 237 -5.65 8.31 3.76
CA PHE A 237 -7.09 8.50 4.03
C PHE A 237 -7.57 9.91 3.70
N ASN A 238 -6.67 10.89 3.56
CA ASN A 238 -7.01 12.29 3.34
C ASN A 238 -8.01 12.88 4.36
N PHE A 239 -8.14 12.29 5.55
CA PHE A 239 -8.94 12.87 6.63
C PHE A 239 -8.33 14.18 7.10
N ARG A 240 -9.20 15.16 7.32
CA ARG A 240 -8.82 16.50 7.78
C ARG A 240 -9.30 16.69 9.20
N LEU A 241 -8.56 17.48 9.96
CA LEU A 241 -8.99 17.89 11.30
C LEU A 241 -10.26 18.74 11.19
N ASP A 242 -11.22 18.48 12.06
CA ASP A 242 -12.42 19.31 12.21
C ASP A 242 -12.06 20.61 12.94
N ALA A 243 -11.48 21.56 12.21
CA ALA A 243 -10.94 22.79 12.77
C ALA A 243 -12.01 23.83 13.08
N HIS A 244 -13.20 23.76 12.47
CA HIS A 244 -14.29 24.72 12.69
C HIS A 244 -14.69 24.81 14.16
N ARG A 245 -14.79 23.67 14.85
CA ARG A 245 -15.13 23.59 16.28
C ARG A 245 -14.05 24.16 17.22
N LEU A 246 -12.86 24.47 16.72
CA LEU A 246 -11.75 25.03 17.50
C LEU A 246 -11.70 26.57 17.42
N VAL A 247 -12.41 27.18 16.47
CA VAL A 247 -12.42 28.63 16.22
C VAL A 247 -13.81 29.28 16.38
N GLU A 248 -14.84 28.49 16.69
CA GLU A 248 -16.16 28.96 17.18
C GLU A 248 -16.29 28.78 18.70
#